data_AF-A0A4R3MUH5-F1
#
_entry.id   AF-A0A4R3MUH5-F1
#
_cell.length_a   1.000
_cell.length_b   1.000
_cell.length_c   1.000
_cell.angle_alpha   90.00
_cell.angle_beta   90.00
_cell.angle_gamma   90.00
#
_symmetry.space_group_name_H-M   'P 1'
#
loop_
_entity.id
_entity.type
_entity.pdbx_description
1 polymer ?
#
loop_
_entity_poly.entity_id
_entity_poly.type
_entity_poly.pdbx_seq_one_letter_code
_entity_poly.pdbx_strand_id
1 'polypeptide(L)'
;MAGDLGDTPIVNTSEATDRLPVCPDHCRIGAFNDTASCHLWDSRTGLWSHDPDDREYRLHNRARHHIAWLNQWMMPAGGVMAAEFADATLSAVRSYGGRRDSPIWTGTYLAAEALRLMNTGAPDAERALRETVETLHRWWNISGDRGYLARYAAPADSPAPIQALLSADDPEVHRDVSYENQIWHWRGNISRDQYQGVMLGYSLAYEATSNPTIREIIRHDVVEFVEQLMNSERQRVNLMINGWNLKANVTIPYAVFSQADAPNGTPALTLNTNPFDVVGEGVLFFLPNAADLVRQLPGFGAFPDFYQPTQAIQLAAIFRVALQVTEDVPEYAERRQIIAEHYERHADEWLDIAADWRNTNRCDSGYFGLNIGFMPLYNWIRLETDPARRGRLQREVLRDALWAEVAGHKNVFFAFIYAAQAPDEDDTRAVIDAHVAQLARFPDAPNLSHPIDLRGRYPESTTCPGISAEAVNVDERPPASFTWERHPWKLQDDGTPNMVYGGVDYLIAYWMGRHHGFLADDAPGTCLLWRQ
;
A
#
# COMPACT_ATOMS: atom_id res chain seq x y z
N MET A 1 44.29 -48.90 -10.34
CA MET A 1 42.87 -48.68 -10.00
C MET A 1 42.81 -47.64 -8.91
N ALA A 2 42.84 -46.37 -9.31
CA ALA A 2 42.58 -45.18 -8.52
C ALA A 2 42.26 -44.12 -9.57
N GLY A 3 40.97 -43.79 -9.70
CA GLY A 3 40.46 -42.86 -10.69
C GLY A 3 40.21 -41.52 -10.04
N ASP A 4 40.90 -40.52 -10.57
CA ASP A 4 40.78 -39.09 -10.32
C ASP A 4 39.32 -38.63 -10.43
N LEU A 5 38.77 -38.08 -9.35
CA LEU A 5 37.48 -37.38 -9.37
C LEU A 5 37.79 -35.89 -9.56
N GLY A 6 37.65 -35.45 -10.80
CA GLY A 6 37.80 -34.05 -11.18
C GLY A 6 36.72 -33.17 -10.53
N ASP A 7 37.18 -32.08 -9.95
CA ASP A 7 36.39 -30.92 -9.56
C ASP A 7 35.59 -30.40 -10.77
N THR A 8 34.27 -30.60 -10.75
CA THR A 8 33.33 -29.82 -11.57
C THR A 8 33.18 -28.43 -10.94
N PRO A 9 33.43 -27.34 -11.68
CA PRO A 9 33.23 -26.01 -11.14
C PRO A 9 31.73 -25.74 -10.95
N ILE A 10 31.42 -25.23 -9.76
CA ILE A 10 30.15 -24.61 -9.39
C ILE A 10 29.85 -23.56 -10.47
N VAL A 11 28.78 -23.78 -11.23
CA VAL A 11 28.28 -22.78 -12.19
C VAL A 11 27.74 -21.61 -11.37
N ASN A 12 28.47 -20.51 -11.49
CA ASN A 12 28.14 -19.20 -10.96
C ASN A 12 26.78 -18.78 -11.54
N THR A 13 25.73 -18.69 -10.70
CA THR A 13 24.46 -18.07 -11.07
C THR A 13 24.63 -16.54 -11.07
N SER A 14 25.18 -16.00 -12.15
CA SER A 14 25.31 -14.55 -12.34
C SER A 14 25.10 -14.09 -13.80
N GLU A 15 24.21 -14.75 -14.55
CA GLU A 15 23.87 -14.36 -15.94
C GLU A 15 22.36 -14.42 -16.24
N ALA A 16 21.51 -14.03 -15.28
CA ALA A 16 20.23 -13.41 -15.63
C ALA A 16 20.52 -11.91 -15.86
N THR A 17 21.11 -11.60 -17.01
CA THR A 17 21.35 -10.20 -17.43
C THR A 17 20.01 -9.46 -17.50
N ASP A 18 19.73 -8.63 -16.51
CA ASP A 18 19.66 -7.15 -16.55
C ASP A 18 19.48 -6.47 -17.93
N ARG A 19 18.75 -7.10 -18.85
CA ARG A 19 18.35 -6.49 -20.11
C ARG A 19 16.89 -6.13 -20.00
N LEU A 20 16.65 -4.83 -19.86
CA LEU A 20 15.34 -4.23 -20.08
C LEU A 20 14.71 -4.77 -21.39
N PRO A 21 13.38 -4.92 -21.44
CA PRO A 21 12.70 -5.45 -22.60
C PRO A 21 13.06 -4.66 -23.85
N VAL A 22 13.21 -5.38 -24.97
CA VAL A 22 13.52 -4.81 -26.29
C VAL A 22 12.41 -3.87 -26.79
N CYS A 23 11.21 -4.02 -26.24
CA CYS A 23 9.99 -3.29 -26.57
C CYS A 23 9.34 -2.82 -25.25
N PRO A 24 9.68 -1.64 -24.71
CA PRO A 24 8.99 -1.09 -23.55
C PRO A 24 7.70 -0.36 -23.96
N ASP A 25 6.72 -0.30 -23.06
CA ASP A 25 5.49 0.48 -23.32
C ASP A 25 5.80 1.99 -23.27
N HIS A 26 5.47 2.73 -24.34
CA HIS A 26 5.65 4.19 -24.42
C HIS A 26 4.37 4.96 -24.10
N CYS A 27 3.23 4.27 -24.12
CA CYS A 27 1.89 4.83 -23.94
C CYS A 27 0.94 3.79 -23.36
N ARG A 28 -0.24 4.23 -22.95
CA ARG A 28 -1.30 3.36 -22.41
C ARG A 28 -2.28 2.99 -23.53
N ILE A 29 -2.82 1.78 -23.48
CA ILE A 29 -3.89 1.34 -24.41
C ILE A 29 -5.01 2.38 -24.42
N GLY A 30 -5.50 2.69 -25.62
CA GLY A 30 -6.61 3.64 -25.80
C GLY A 30 -6.22 5.12 -25.65
N ALA A 31 -4.98 5.43 -25.26
CA ALA A 31 -4.50 6.81 -25.25
C ALA A 31 -4.41 7.36 -26.68
N PHE A 32 -4.80 8.63 -26.86
CA PHE A 32 -4.65 9.35 -28.11
C PHE A 32 -4.12 10.76 -27.85
N ASN A 33 -3.45 11.33 -28.85
CA ASN A 33 -3.11 12.74 -28.94
C ASN A 33 -3.57 13.26 -30.31
N ASP A 34 -3.31 14.54 -30.61
CA ASP A 34 -3.76 15.20 -31.84
C ASP A 34 -3.30 14.49 -33.14
N THR A 35 -2.26 13.67 -33.07
CA THR A 35 -1.59 13.08 -34.25
C THR A 35 -1.43 11.56 -34.21
N ALA A 36 -1.75 10.90 -33.09
CA ALA A 36 -1.50 9.48 -32.93
C ALA A 36 -2.42 8.84 -31.88
N SER A 37 -2.62 7.53 -32.02
CA SER A 37 -3.25 6.68 -31.01
C SER A 37 -2.29 5.57 -30.57
N CYS A 38 -2.44 5.10 -29.34
CA CYS A 38 -1.58 4.06 -28.77
C CYS A 38 -2.12 2.67 -29.10
N HIS A 39 -1.27 1.82 -29.69
CA HIS A 39 -1.63 0.46 -30.09
C HIS A 39 -0.56 -0.53 -29.66
N LEU A 40 -0.95 -1.80 -29.56
CA LEU A 40 -0.01 -2.88 -29.35
C LEU A 40 0.77 -3.15 -30.64
N TRP A 41 2.08 -3.25 -30.54
CA TRP A 41 3.01 -3.63 -31.58
C TRP A 41 3.69 -4.95 -31.21
N ASP A 42 3.63 -5.95 -32.09
CA ASP A 42 4.42 -7.18 -31.94
C ASP A 42 5.70 -7.08 -32.79
N SER A 43 6.83 -6.88 -32.12
CA SER A 43 8.16 -6.77 -32.73
C SER A 43 8.59 -8.01 -33.52
N ARG A 44 8.02 -9.18 -33.25
CA ARG A 44 8.36 -10.44 -33.93
C ARG A 44 7.64 -10.58 -35.27
N THR A 45 6.41 -10.09 -35.35
CA THR A 45 5.58 -10.21 -36.56
C THR A 45 5.54 -8.91 -37.38
N GLY A 46 5.86 -7.78 -36.75
CA GLY A 46 5.70 -6.46 -37.35
C GLY A 46 4.24 -6.05 -37.53
N LEU A 47 3.33 -6.56 -36.69
CA LEU A 47 1.89 -6.30 -36.77
C LEU A 47 1.41 -5.42 -35.61
N TRP A 48 0.41 -4.61 -35.91
CA TRP A 48 -0.32 -3.78 -34.95
C TRP A 48 -1.63 -4.45 -34.53
N SER A 49 -1.98 -4.36 -33.25
CA SER A 49 -3.30 -4.69 -32.71
C SER A 49 -3.87 -3.54 -31.90
N HIS A 50 -5.18 -3.32 -32.02
CA HIS A 50 -5.93 -2.37 -31.20
C HIS A 50 -6.22 -2.89 -29.79
N ASP A 51 -6.16 -4.21 -29.61
CA ASP A 51 -6.55 -4.90 -28.39
C ASP A 51 -5.47 -5.94 -28.04
N PRO A 52 -4.80 -5.82 -26.88
CA PRO A 52 -3.98 -6.90 -26.35
C PRO A 52 -4.88 -8.01 -25.82
N ASP A 53 -5.30 -8.91 -26.71
CA ASP A 53 -6.11 -10.07 -26.36
C ASP A 53 -5.56 -10.80 -25.10
N ASP A 54 -6.37 -10.84 -24.03
CA ASP A 54 -6.08 -11.52 -22.76
C ASP A 54 -6.15 -13.05 -22.90
N ARG A 55 -6.85 -13.57 -23.94
CA ARG A 55 -7.35 -14.97 -24.04
C ARG A 55 -6.40 -16.09 -23.61
N GLU A 56 -5.10 -15.96 -23.82
CA GLU A 56 -4.12 -16.97 -23.39
C GLU A 56 -3.69 -16.82 -21.92
N TYR A 57 -4.46 -16.13 -21.07
CA TYR A 57 -4.10 -15.80 -19.69
C TYR A 57 -2.77 -15.03 -19.59
N ARG A 58 -2.51 -14.14 -20.56
CA ARG A 58 -1.29 -13.32 -20.55
C ARG A 58 -1.38 -12.29 -19.46
N LEU A 59 -0.69 -12.56 -18.35
CA LEU A 59 -0.66 -11.72 -17.16
C LEU A 59 -0.18 -10.31 -17.47
N HIS A 60 0.77 -10.15 -18.41
CA HIS A 60 1.24 -8.82 -18.81
C HIS A 60 0.17 -8.00 -19.53
N ASN A 61 -0.61 -8.60 -20.44
CA ASN A 61 -1.70 -7.89 -21.12
C ASN A 61 -2.79 -7.46 -20.14
N ARG A 62 -3.14 -8.34 -19.19
CA ARG A 62 -4.04 -8.01 -18.10
C ARG A 62 -3.55 -6.84 -17.26
N ALA A 63 -2.24 -6.72 -17.01
CA ALA A 63 -1.68 -5.55 -16.33
C ALA A 63 -1.91 -4.27 -17.15
N ARG A 64 -1.73 -4.31 -18.46
CA ARG A 64 -2.00 -3.17 -19.35
C ARG A 64 -3.48 -2.78 -19.37
N HIS A 65 -4.41 -3.75 -19.34
CA HIS A 65 -5.85 -3.50 -19.24
C HIS A 65 -6.23 -2.83 -17.92
N HIS A 66 -5.75 -3.35 -16.78
CA HIS A 66 -5.98 -2.72 -15.48
C HIS A 66 -5.40 -1.31 -15.41
N ILE A 67 -4.17 -1.08 -15.90
CA ILE A 67 -3.56 0.27 -15.97
C ILE A 67 -4.43 1.22 -16.79
N ALA A 68 -4.85 0.81 -18.00
CA ALA A 68 -5.66 1.65 -18.87
C ALA A 68 -7.00 2.00 -18.22
N TRP A 69 -7.69 1.00 -17.67
CA TRP A 69 -9.00 1.17 -17.04
C TRP A 69 -8.92 2.02 -15.77
N LEU A 70 -7.94 1.77 -14.90
CA LEU A 70 -7.66 2.54 -13.69
C LEU A 70 -7.48 4.03 -14.00
N ASN A 71 -6.57 4.34 -14.93
CA ASN A 71 -6.23 5.72 -15.27
C ASN A 71 -7.35 6.45 -15.99
N GLN A 72 -8.19 5.74 -16.75
CA GLN A 72 -9.31 6.37 -17.45
C GLN A 72 -10.46 6.73 -16.50
N TRP A 73 -10.75 5.88 -15.51
CA TRP A 73 -12.03 5.96 -14.81
C TRP A 73 -11.96 6.00 -13.29
N MET A 74 -10.81 5.71 -12.67
CA MET A 74 -10.73 5.43 -11.23
C MET A 74 -9.58 6.16 -10.54
N MET A 75 -9.05 7.19 -11.20
CA MET A 75 -8.08 8.12 -10.62
C MET A 75 -8.60 9.58 -10.62
N PRO A 76 -9.79 9.87 -10.07
CA PRO A 76 -10.27 11.24 -9.97
C PRO A 76 -9.25 12.11 -9.23
N ALA A 77 -8.86 13.23 -9.84
CA ALA A 77 -7.80 14.11 -9.36
C ALA A 77 -6.48 13.38 -8.95
N GLY A 78 -6.17 12.25 -9.59
CA GLY A 78 -4.96 11.47 -9.37
C GLY A 78 -5.04 10.40 -8.26
N GLY A 79 -6.14 10.34 -7.50
CA GLY A 79 -6.29 9.39 -6.40
C GLY A 79 -7.02 8.11 -6.78
N VAL A 80 -6.48 6.94 -6.44
CA VAL A 80 -7.11 5.65 -6.73
C VAL A 80 -8.43 5.50 -5.95
N MET A 81 -9.51 5.14 -6.66
CA MET A 81 -10.86 4.94 -6.12
C MET A 81 -11.60 3.80 -6.84
N ALA A 82 -12.75 3.39 -6.30
CA ALA A 82 -13.74 2.60 -7.05
C ALA A 82 -14.67 3.56 -7.81
N ALA A 83 -15.27 3.12 -8.92
CA ALA A 83 -16.20 3.93 -9.70
C ALA A 83 -17.53 3.20 -9.92
N GLU A 84 -18.63 3.87 -9.62
CA GLU A 84 -19.97 3.43 -9.99
C GLU A 84 -20.40 4.16 -11.26
N PHE A 85 -20.71 3.42 -12.32
CA PHE A 85 -21.12 3.98 -13.60
C PHE A 85 -22.63 4.22 -13.65
N ALA A 86 -23.05 5.11 -14.56
CA ALA A 86 -24.46 5.46 -14.76
C ALA A 86 -25.31 4.26 -15.23
N ASP A 87 -24.72 3.40 -16.07
CA ASP A 87 -25.36 2.23 -16.65
C ASP A 87 -24.33 1.18 -17.07
N ALA A 88 -24.82 0.06 -17.64
CA ALA A 88 -24.01 -1.08 -18.04
C ALA A 88 -23.09 -0.81 -19.27
N THR A 89 -23.17 0.36 -19.91
CA THR A 89 -22.23 0.74 -20.98
C THR A 89 -20.87 1.15 -20.44
N LEU A 90 -20.77 1.43 -19.13
CA LEU A 90 -19.55 1.86 -18.45
C LEU A 90 -18.86 3.06 -19.12
N SER A 91 -19.65 3.98 -19.67
CA SER A 91 -19.17 5.13 -20.45
C SER A 91 -19.19 6.46 -19.69
N ALA A 92 -19.87 6.51 -18.53
CA ALA A 92 -19.96 7.69 -17.70
C ALA A 92 -19.98 7.32 -16.21
N VAL A 93 -19.06 7.89 -15.44
CA VAL A 93 -19.01 7.73 -13.98
C VAL A 93 -20.13 8.55 -13.35
N ARG A 94 -20.93 7.89 -12.50
CA ARG A 94 -21.99 8.51 -11.70
C ARG A 94 -21.45 8.97 -10.34
N SER A 95 -20.62 8.15 -9.70
CA SER A 95 -20.06 8.41 -8.37
C SER A 95 -18.78 7.62 -8.16
N TYR A 96 -17.97 8.07 -7.19
CA TYR A 96 -16.76 7.37 -6.76
C TYR A 96 -16.94 6.79 -5.36
N GLY A 97 -16.35 5.61 -5.14
CA GLY A 97 -16.33 4.88 -3.86
C GLY A 97 -14.92 4.78 -3.28
N GLY A 98 -14.81 4.27 -2.05
CA GLY A 98 -13.51 4.04 -1.40
C GLY A 98 -12.76 5.32 -1.00
N ARG A 99 -13.44 6.46 -0.94
CA ARG A 99 -12.84 7.79 -0.67
C ARG A 99 -12.01 7.90 0.61
N ARG A 100 -12.22 7.00 1.58
CA ARG A 100 -11.42 6.96 2.81
C ARG A 100 -10.07 6.26 2.61
N ASP A 101 -9.96 5.34 1.66
CA ASP A 101 -8.76 4.51 1.47
C ASP A 101 -7.92 4.92 0.25
N SER A 102 -8.15 6.12 -0.29
CA SER A 102 -7.45 6.58 -1.48
C SER A 102 -5.92 6.65 -1.32
N PRO A 103 -5.35 7.09 -0.18
CA PRO A 103 -3.89 7.17 -0.03
C PRO A 103 -3.19 5.81 -0.01
N ILE A 104 -3.72 4.81 0.72
CA ILE A 104 -3.11 3.48 0.71
C ILE A 104 -3.10 2.89 -0.71
N TRP A 105 -4.17 3.05 -1.47
CA TRP A 105 -4.25 2.50 -2.84
C TRP A 105 -3.48 3.32 -3.87
N THR A 106 -3.41 4.64 -3.70
CA THR A 106 -2.58 5.51 -4.54
C THR A 106 -1.10 5.22 -4.32
N GLY A 107 -0.66 5.03 -3.07
CA GLY A 107 0.70 4.58 -2.76
C GLY A 107 0.99 3.15 -3.22
N THR A 108 0.00 2.25 -3.17
CA THR A 108 0.15 0.88 -3.71
C THR A 108 0.25 0.88 -5.23
N TYR A 109 -0.49 1.76 -5.92
CA TYR A 109 -0.33 1.98 -7.36
C TYR A 109 1.04 2.55 -7.70
N LEU A 110 1.53 3.51 -6.92
CA LEU A 110 2.90 4.02 -7.06
C LEU A 110 3.94 2.90 -6.91
N ALA A 111 3.78 2.01 -5.93
CA ALA A 111 4.63 0.84 -5.78
C ALA A 111 4.59 -0.08 -7.03
N ALA A 112 3.40 -0.32 -7.59
CA ALA A 112 3.25 -1.12 -8.79
C ALA A 112 3.92 -0.48 -10.02
N GLU A 113 3.75 0.82 -10.24
CA GLU A 113 4.41 1.55 -11.33
C GLU A 113 5.93 1.67 -11.13
N ALA A 114 6.40 1.76 -9.89
CA ALA A 114 7.85 1.73 -9.57
C ALA A 114 8.47 0.37 -9.91
N LEU A 115 7.83 -0.73 -9.51
CA LEU A 115 8.25 -2.08 -9.87
C LEU A 115 8.20 -2.29 -11.38
N ARG A 116 7.12 -1.85 -12.03
CA ARG A 116 7.01 -1.83 -13.49
C ARG A 116 8.18 -1.09 -14.13
N LEU A 117 8.50 0.13 -13.67
CA LEU A 117 9.60 0.92 -14.21
C LEU A 117 10.94 0.20 -14.05
N MET A 118 11.24 -0.36 -12.88
CA MET A 118 12.46 -1.14 -12.66
C MET A 118 12.56 -2.35 -13.59
N ASN A 119 11.44 -3.04 -13.86
CA ASN A 119 11.43 -4.25 -14.68
C ASN A 119 11.38 -3.99 -16.20
N THR A 120 10.97 -2.80 -16.62
CA THR A 120 10.67 -2.52 -18.04
C THR A 120 11.37 -1.30 -18.63
N GLY A 121 11.78 -0.34 -17.80
CA GLY A 121 12.25 0.97 -18.26
C GLY A 121 11.19 1.77 -19.03
N ALA A 122 9.90 1.42 -18.87
CA ALA A 122 8.82 1.97 -19.68
C ALA A 122 8.62 3.49 -19.42
N PRO A 123 8.71 4.35 -20.46
CA PRO A 123 8.54 5.79 -20.30
C PRO A 123 7.15 6.21 -19.79
N ASP A 124 6.12 5.39 -20.03
CA ASP A 124 4.80 5.66 -19.48
C ASP A 124 4.70 5.35 -17.98
N ALA A 125 5.41 4.33 -17.49
CA ALA A 125 5.55 4.03 -16.07
C ALA A 125 6.34 5.13 -15.34
N GLU A 126 7.41 5.65 -15.94
CA GLU A 126 8.15 6.80 -15.36
C GLU A 126 7.25 8.04 -15.21
N ARG A 127 6.41 8.31 -16.20
CA ARG A 127 5.43 9.41 -16.14
C ARG A 127 4.38 9.16 -15.04
N ALA A 128 3.82 7.95 -14.98
CA ALA A 128 2.83 7.60 -13.96
C ALA A 128 3.40 7.69 -12.54
N LEU A 129 4.63 7.23 -12.33
CA LEU A 129 5.37 7.35 -11.07
C LEU A 129 5.48 8.83 -10.67
N ARG A 130 5.96 9.70 -11.57
CA ARG A 130 6.09 11.14 -11.30
C ARG A 130 4.75 11.77 -10.92
N GLU A 131 3.72 11.58 -11.75
CA GLU A 131 2.39 12.17 -11.54
C GLU A 131 1.78 11.73 -10.19
N THR A 132 2.01 10.47 -9.80
CA THR A 132 1.51 9.92 -8.54
C THR A 132 2.29 10.46 -7.34
N VAL A 133 3.61 10.63 -7.45
CA VAL A 133 4.43 11.29 -6.41
C VAL A 133 3.99 12.74 -6.21
N GLU A 134 3.77 13.49 -7.29
CA GLU A 134 3.29 14.87 -7.23
C GLU A 134 1.89 14.97 -6.58
N THR A 135 1.02 14.00 -6.86
CA THR A 135 -0.30 13.89 -6.24
C THR A 135 -0.20 13.64 -4.74
N LEU A 136 0.61 12.66 -4.32
CA LEU A 136 0.82 12.34 -2.90
C LEU A 136 1.52 13.49 -2.16
N HIS A 137 2.49 14.16 -2.79
CA HIS A 137 3.14 15.34 -2.23
C HIS A 137 2.14 16.46 -1.93
N ARG A 138 1.18 16.71 -2.84
CA ARG A 138 0.08 17.63 -2.55
C ARG A 138 -0.71 17.20 -1.32
N TRP A 139 -0.98 15.92 -1.16
CA TRP A 139 -1.74 15.41 -0.02
C TRP A 139 -0.96 15.49 1.31
N TRP A 140 0.37 15.39 1.27
CA TRP A 140 1.23 15.65 2.44
C TRP A 140 1.24 17.11 2.89
N ASN A 141 1.00 18.05 1.98
CA ASN A 141 1.26 19.46 2.23
C ASN A 141 0.00 20.34 2.29
N ILE A 142 -1.14 19.88 1.76
CA ILE A 142 -2.35 20.70 1.65
C ILE A 142 -2.97 21.09 3.00
N SER A 143 -2.77 20.30 4.05
CA SER A 143 -3.22 20.63 5.41
C SER A 143 -2.39 21.76 6.03
N GLY A 144 -1.13 21.93 5.61
CA GLY A 144 -0.13 22.75 6.28
C GLY A 144 0.41 22.15 7.58
N ASP A 145 -0.10 21.00 8.02
CA ASP A 145 0.32 20.31 9.23
C ASP A 145 1.48 19.35 8.92
N ARG A 146 2.60 19.52 9.63
CA ARG A 146 3.82 18.74 9.40
C ARG A 146 3.57 17.23 9.53
N GLY A 147 3.96 16.46 8.53
CA GLY A 147 3.82 15.00 8.54
C GLY A 147 2.37 14.50 8.50
N TYR A 148 1.39 15.38 8.23
CA TYR A 148 -0.01 15.00 8.09
C TYR A 148 -0.37 14.75 6.64
N LEU A 149 -0.81 13.53 6.35
CA LEU A 149 -1.30 13.12 5.05
C LEU A 149 -2.83 13.32 4.95
N ALA A 150 -3.29 14.09 3.96
CA ALA A 150 -4.70 14.15 3.61
C ALA A 150 -5.21 12.83 3.01
N ARG A 151 -6.48 12.49 3.23
CA ARG A 151 -7.12 11.32 2.61
C ARG A 151 -7.37 11.49 1.12
N TYR A 152 -7.65 12.72 0.68
CA TYR A 152 -7.93 13.03 -0.71
C TYR A 152 -7.96 14.54 -0.89
N ALA A 153 -7.59 15.04 -2.07
CA ALA A 153 -7.74 16.44 -2.42
C ALA A 153 -8.07 16.60 -3.90
N ALA A 154 -8.88 17.61 -4.22
CA ALA A 154 -9.20 17.99 -5.60
C ALA A 154 -9.39 19.50 -5.74
N PRO A 155 -9.14 20.07 -6.94
CA PRO A 155 -9.47 21.48 -7.23
C PRO A 155 -10.95 21.77 -7.01
N ALA A 156 -11.28 22.98 -6.55
CA ALA A 156 -12.65 23.41 -6.29
C ALA A 156 -13.55 23.48 -7.54
N ASP A 157 -12.95 23.57 -8.73
CA ASP A 157 -13.61 23.55 -10.04
C ASP A 157 -13.68 22.14 -10.66
N SER A 158 -13.32 21.08 -9.92
CA SER A 158 -13.42 19.70 -10.41
C SER A 158 -14.86 19.34 -10.82
N PRO A 159 -15.05 18.37 -11.73
CA PRO A 159 -16.38 17.89 -12.14
C PRO A 159 -17.27 17.42 -10.97
N ALA A 160 -18.58 17.46 -11.16
CA ALA A 160 -19.57 17.15 -10.11
C ALA A 160 -19.36 15.80 -9.38
N PRO A 161 -19.03 14.68 -10.06
CA PRO A 161 -18.75 13.42 -9.36
C PRO A 161 -17.55 13.50 -8.39
N ILE A 162 -16.57 14.36 -8.69
CA ILE A 162 -15.41 14.60 -7.82
C ILE A 162 -15.82 15.52 -6.65
N GLN A 163 -16.58 16.58 -6.92
CA GLN A 163 -17.08 17.48 -5.86
C GLN A 163 -17.96 16.76 -4.84
N ALA A 164 -18.72 15.73 -5.27
CA ALA A 164 -19.52 14.91 -4.39
C ALA A 164 -18.70 14.14 -3.32
N LEU A 165 -17.41 13.91 -3.56
CA LEU A 165 -16.50 13.30 -2.57
C LEU A 165 -16.10 14.27 -1.44
N LEU A 166 -16.28 15.56 -1.68
CA LEU A 166 -15.81 16.67 -0.85
C LEU A 166 -16.99 17.57 -0.47
N SER A 167 -18.10 16.98 -0.02
CA SER A 167 -19.30 17.71 0.42
C SER A 167 -19.01 18.64 1.59
N ALA A 168 -19.60 19.84 1.58
CA ALA A 168 -19.49 20.80 2.69
C ALA A 168 -20.20 20.34 3.98
N ASP A 169 -21.13 19.38 3.88
CA ASP A 169 -21.85 18.84 5.03
C ASP A 169 -21.05 17.75 5.77
N ASP A 170 -19.91 17.32 5.21
CA ASP A 170 -19.05 16.29 5.81
C ASP A 170 -17.98 16.97 6.68
N PRO A 171 -17.95 16.72 8.00
CA PRO A 171 -17.01 17.39 8.91
C PRO A 171 -15.54 17.01 8.68
N GLU A 172 -15.27 15.94 7.92
CA GLU A 172 -13.91 15.57 7.51
C GLU A 172 -13.42 16.38 6.30
N VAL A 173 -14.27 17.21 5.70
CA VAL A 173 -13.95 17.94 4.46
C VAL A 173 -13.65 19.41 4.76
N HIS A 174 -12.48 19.83 4.29
CA HIS A 174 -11.97 21.19 4.37
C HIS A 174 -12.07 21.84 2.99
N ARG A 175 -12.83 22.93 2.87
CA ARG A 175 -13.13 23.60 1.59
C ARG A 175 -12.48 24.98 1.51
N ASP A 176 -12.45 25.49 0.28
CA ASP A 176 -11.97 26.83 -0.07
C ASP A 176 -10.54 27.14 0.39
N VAL A 177 -9.68 26.12 0.40
CA VAL A 177 -8.28 26.22 0.81
C VAL A 177 -7.44 26.75 -0.34
N SER A 178 -6.72 27.85 -0.13
CA SER A 178 -5.78 28.36 -1.14
C SER A 178 -4.49 27.55 -1.10
N TYR A 179 -4.18 26.86 -2.19
CA TYR A 179 -2.98 26.03 -2.34
C TYR A 179 -2.51 26.07 -3.80
N GLU A 180 -1.20 26.25 -4.04
CA GLU A 180 -0.60 26.36 -5.39
C GLU A 180 -1.30 27.36 -6.33
N ASN A 181 -1.68 28.55 -5.81
CA ASN A 181 -2.42 29.60 -6.54
C ASN A 181 -3.80 29.16 -7.08
N GLN A 182 -4.37 28.09 -6.55
CA GLN A 182 -5.71 27.59 -6.86
C GLN A 182 -6.52 27.41 -5.58
N ILE A 183 -7.82 27.20 -5.73
CA ILE A 183 -8.71 26.86 -4.61
C ILE A 183 -8.94 25.36 -4.62
N TRP A 184 -8.74 24.73 -3.47
CA TRP A 184 -8.83 23.28 -3.29
C TRP A 184 -9.83 22.91 -2.20
N HIS A 185 -10.29 21.67 -2.30
CA HIS A 185 -10.99 20.98 -1.23
C HIS A 185 -10.23 19.70 -0.90
N TRP A 186 -10.16 19.35 0.38
CA TRP A 186 -9.47 18.15 0.83
C TRP A 186 -10.22 17.47 1.97
N ARG A 187 -9.95 16.18 2.15
CA ARG A 187 -10.52 15.35 3.21
C ARG A 187 -9.43 14.99 4.23
N GLY A 188 -9.69 15.26 5.50
CA GLY A 188 -8.85 14.88 6.62
C GLY A 188 -9.27 13.57 7.28
N ASN A 189 -9.15 13.53 8.61
CA ASN A 189 -9.37 12.39 9.48
C ASN A 189 -8.59 11.13 9.06
N ILE A 190 -7.33 11.28 8.66
CA ILE A 190 -6.45 10.21 8.17
C ILE A 190 -6.24 9.10 9.22
N SER A 191 -6.06 7.85 8.77
CA SER A 191 -5.75 6.70 9.64
C SER A 191 -4.40 6.07 9.28
N ARG A 192 -3.78 5.35 10.22
CA ARG A 192 -2.40 4.82 10.11
C ARG A 192 -2.16 3.92 8.89
N ASP A 193 -3.17 3.15 8.52
CA ASP A 193 -3.16 2.23 7.38
C ASP A 193 -2.88 2.97 6.06
N GLN A 194 -3.33 4.22 5.95
CA GLN A 194 -3.16 5.06 4.77
C GLN A 194 -1.70 5.35 4.46
N TYR A 195 -0.89 5.56 5.50
CA TYR A 195 0.55 5.77 5.39
C TYR A 195 1.27 4.53 4.85
N GLN A 196 0.76 3.31 5.08
CA GLN A 196 1.49 2.08 4.73
C GLN A 196 1.64 1.92 3.23
N GLY A 197 0.58 2.23 2.47
CA GLY A 197 0.66 2.24 1.01
C GLY A 197 1.56 3.34 0.48
N VAL A 198 1.49 4.55 1.06
CA VAL A 198 2.34 5.67 0.66
C VAL A 198 3.82 5.36 0.93
N MET A 199 4.16 4.81 2.10
CA MET A 199 5.54 4.45 2.43
C MET A 199 6.06 3.28 1.60
N LEU A 200 5.20 2.30 1.25
CA LEU A 200 5.56 1.26 0.27
C LEU A 200 5.88 1.89 -1.09
N GLY A 201 4.99 2.74 -1.59
CA GLY A 201 5.13 3.43 -2.88
C GLY A 201 6.36 4.34 -2.94
N TYR A 202 6.53 5.23 -1.96
CA TYR A 202 7.65 6.17 -1.88
C TYR A 202 9.00 5.47 -1.84
N SER A 203 9.12 4.40 -1.05
CA SER A 203 10.36 3.65 -0.91
C SER A 203 10.76 2.96 -2.23
N LEU A 204 9.82 2.31 -2.92
CA LEU A 204 10.08 1.69 -4.23
C LEU A 204 10.26 2.73 -5.35
N ALA A 205 9.51 3.84 -5.31
CA ALA A 205 9.64 4.91 -6.29
C ALA A 205 11.00 5.62 -6.21
N TYR A 206 11.54 5.80 -5.01
CA TYR A 206 12.87 6.38 -4.78
C TYR A 206 13.97 5.52 -5.41
N GLU A 207 13.86 4.19 -5.32
CA GLU A 207 14.74 3.24 -6.00
C GLU A 207 14.57 3.31 -7.52
N ALA A 208 13.33 3.28 -8.00
CA ALA A 208 13.01 3.17 -9.42
C ALA A 208 13.40 4.42 -10.23
N THR A 209 13.23 5.62 -9.68
CA THR A 209 13.48 6.87 -10.41
C THR A 209 14.92 7.34 -10.25
N SER A 210 15.53 7.81 -11.34
CA SER A 210 16.79 8.56 -11.32
C SER A 210 16.57 10.08 -11.33
N ASN A 211 15.32 10.56 -11.34
CA ASN A 211 15.01 11.97 -11.41
C ASN A 211 15.29 12.65 -10.05
N PRO A 212 16.24 13.60 -9.96
CA PRO A 212 16.63 14.19 -8.69
C PRO A 212 15.50 15.01 -8.04
N THR A 213 14.63 15.65 -8.85
CA THR A 213 13.48 16.40 -8.34
C THR A 213 12.46 15.48 -7.67
N ILE A 214 12.18 14.34 -8.27
CA ILE A 214 11.22 13.36 -7.71
C ILE A 214 11.79 12.70 -6.46
N ARG A 215 13.09 12.38 -6.47
CA ARG A 215 13.78 11.90 -5.26
C ARG A 215 13.74 12.91 -4.12
N GLU A 216 13.88 14.21 -4.41
CA GLU A 216 13.78 15.26 -3.40
C GLU A 216 12.38 15.41 -2.83
N ILE A 217 11.34 15.34 -3.66
CA ILE A 217 9.94 15.36 -3.18
C ILE A 217 9.69 14.21 -2.19
N ILE A 218 10.03 12.98 -2.58
CA ILE A 218 9.86 11.80 -1.74
C ILE A 218 10.66 11.96 -0.43
N ARG A 219 11.92 12.37 -0.53
CA ARG A 219 12.80 12.55 0.63
C ARG A 219 12.24 13.58 1.59
N HIS A 220 11.86 14.75 1.09
CA HIS A 220 11.30 15.82 1.90
C HIS A 220 10.08 15.34 2.68
N ASP A 221 9.09 14.75 2.01
CA ASP A 221 7.86 14.27 2.65
C ASP A 221 8.14 13.22 3.74
N VAL A 222 9.00 12.24 3.45
CA VAL A 222 9.35 11.16 4.40
C VAL A 222 10.11 11.71 5.61
N VAL A 223 11.06 12.62 5.40
CA VAL A 223 11.87 13.16 6.49
C VAL A 223 11.04 14.10 7.38
N GLU A 224 10.18 14.94 6.80
CA GLU A 224 9.24 15.76 7.56
C GLU A 224 8.31 14.90 8.42
N PHE A 225 7.84 13.77 7.88
CA PHE A 225 7.03 12.81 8.63
C PHE A 225 7.79 12.14 9.78
N VAL A 226 8.99 11.59 9.54
CA VAL A 226 9.78 10.96 10.61
C VAL A 226 10.19 11.95 11.68
N GLU A 227 10.60 13.16 11.29
CA GLU A 227 10.95 14.19 12.27
C GLU A 227 9.73 14.64 13.07
N GLN A 228 8.52 14.67 12.49
CA GLN A 228 7.30 14.87 13.26
C GLN A 228 7.08 13.75 14.28
N LEU A 229 7.27 12.47 13.89
CA LEU A 229 7.14 11.34 14.81
C LEU A 229 8.17 11.39 15.95
N MET A 230 9.41 11.80 15.66
CA MET A 230 10.47 11.98 16.65
C MET A 230 10.22 13.19 17.56
N ASN A 231 9.72 14.29 17.00
CA ASN A 231 9.47 15.56 17.70
C ASN A 231 8.13 15.55 18.44
N SER A 232 7.89 14.52 19.23
CA SER A 232 6.67 14.39 20.01
C SER A 232 6.64 15.43 21.14
N GLU A 233 5.97 16.55 20.88
CA GLU A 233 5.93 17.70 21.77
C GLU A 233 4.95 17.51 22.94
N ARG A 234 5.13 18.32 24.00
CA ARG A 234 4.16 18.45 25.09
C ARG A 234 2.93 19.19 24.56
N GLN A 235 1.96 18.44 24.06
CA GLN A 235 0.71 18.99 23.56
C GLN A 235 -0.30 19.16 24.69
N ARG A 236 -1.03 20.27 24.64
CA ARG A 236 -2.22 20.43 25.46
C ARG A 236 -3.33 19.64 24.79
N VAL A 237 -3.88 18.66 25.50
CA VAL A 237 -4.98 17.83 24.99
C VAL A 237 -6.23 17.98 25.84
N ASN A 238 -7.39 17.85 25.18
CA ASN A 238 -8.65 17.58 25.86
C ASN A 238 -8.74 16.07 26.09
N LEU A 239 -8.55 15.65 27.33
CA LEU A 239 -8.54 14.25 27.70
C LEU A 239 -9.92 13.84 28.25
N MET A 240 -10.51 12.79 27.70
CA MET A 240 -11.73 12.18 28.21
C MET A 240 -11.39 10.80 28.78
N ILE A 241 -11.47 10.62 30.10
CA ILE A 241 -11.21 9.31 30.75
C ILE A 241 -12.52 8.73 31.24
N ASN A 242 -12.96 7.59 30.69
CA ASN A 242 -14.23 6.95 31.06
C ASN A 242 -15.41 7.97 31.11
N GLY A 243 -15.45 8.93 30.18
CA GLY A 243 -16.46 9.99 30.11
C GLY A 243 -16.18 11.27 30.90
N TRP A 244 -15.08 11.37 31.65
CA TRP A 244 -14.70 12.57 32.41
C TRP A 244 -13.74 13.46 31.63
N ASN A 245 -14.09 14.73 31.43
CA ASN A 245 -13.27 15.70 30.69
C ASN A 245 -12.23 16.37 31.59
N LEU A 246 -10.96 16.29 31.18
CA LEU A 246 -9.79 16.84 31.85
C LEU A 246 -8.90 17.55 30.82
N LYS A 247 -8.36 18.71 31.18
CA LYS A 247 -7.32 19.36 30.35
C LYS A 247 -5.96 19.01 30.93
N ALA A 248 -5.14 18.32 30.15
CA ALA A 248 -3.81 17.88 30.56
C ALA A 248 -2.78 18.26 29.49
N ASN A 249 -1.52 18.41 29.92
CA ASN A 249 -0.39 18.50 29.01
C ASN A 249 0.32 17.15 29.05
N VAL A 250 0.31 16.43 27.93
CA VAL A 250 0.97 15.13 27.78
C VAL A 250 1.96 15.20 26.62
N THR A 251 3.01 14.42 26.69
CA THR A 251 3.89 14.16 25.56
C THR A 251 3.33 12.95 24.83
N ILE A 252 3.04 13.07 23.54
CA ILE A 252 2.45 11.97 22.76
C ILE A 252 3.53 11.45 21.81
N PRO A 253 4.28 10.39 22.17
CA PRO A 253 5.32 9.86 21.33
C PRO A 253 4.76 9.36 19.99
N TYR A 254 5.55 9.51 18.92
CA TYR A 254 5.27 8.99 17.59
C TYR A 254 3.89 9.39 17.08
N ALA A 255 3.60 10.69 17.08
CA ALA A 255 2.30 11.20 16.66
C ALA A 255 2.39 12.30 15.61
N VAL A 256 1.37 12.31 14.77
CA VAL A 256 1.06 13.37 13.82
C VAL A 256 -0.16 14.13 14.34
N PHE A 257 -0.13 15.44 14.19
CA PHE A 257 -1.21 16.32 14.63
C PHE A 257 -1.90 16.94 13.43
N SER A 258 -3.19 17.21 13.56
CA SER A 258 -3.89 18.09 12.64
C SER A 258 -4.66 19.15 13.38
N GLN A 259 -4.38 20.41 13.06
CA GLN A 259 -5.14 21.53 13.58
C GLN A 259 -6.54 21.58 12.97
N ALA A 260 -6.63 21.22 11.68
CA ALA A 260 -7.88 21.23 10.93
C ALA A 260 -8.88 20.18 11.48
N ASP A 261 -8.39 19.00 11.88
CA ASP A 261 -9.24 17.94 12.44
C ASP A 261 -9.40 18.00 13.97
N ALA A 262 -8.74 18.96 14.64
CA ALA A 262 -8.79 19.08 16.10
C ALA A 262 -10.07 19.80 16.57
N PRO A 263 -10.81 19.25 17.54
CA PRO A 263 -11.98 19.92 18.12
C PRO A 263 -11.60 21.28 18.75
N ASN A 264 -12.15 22.37 18.20
CA ASN A 264 -11.80 23.75 18.60
C ASN A 264 -10.29 24.07 18.48
N GLY A 265 -9.59 23.41 17.56
CA GLY A 265 -8.15 23.60 17.32
C GLY A 265 -7.24 23.01 18.41
N THR A 266 -7.77 22.19 19.34
CA THR A 266 -6.98 21.49 20.36
C THR A 266 -7.21 19.99 20.24
N PRO A 267 -6.17 19.15 20.06
CA PRO A 267 -6.33 17.71 19.95
C PRO A 267 -7.08 17.14 21.16
N ALA A 268 -7.93 16.15 20.91
CA ALA A 268 -8.65 15.43 21.96
C ALA A 268 -8.22 13.97 22.00
N LEU A 269 -8.18 13.41 23.21
CA LEU A 269 -7.87 12.02 23.46
C LEU A 269 -9.00 11.43 24.31
N THR A 270 -9.63 10.37 23.84
CA THR A 270 -10.57 9.58 24.63
C THR A 270 -9.90 8.28 25.05
N LEU A 271 -9.78 8.10 26.37
CA LEU A 271 -9.25 6.91 27.02
C LEU A 271 -10.39 6.14 27.70
N ASN A 272 -10.63 4.92 27.23
CA ASN A 272 -11.41 3.95 27.95
C ASN A 272 -10.45 3.02 28.69
N THR A 273 -10.72 2.74 29.96
CA THR A 273 -9.86 1.87 30.79
C THR A 273 -10.37 0.44 30.88
N ASN A 274 -11.62 0.18 30.44
CA ASN A 274 -12.23 -1.14 30.44
C ASN A 274 -13.37 -1.26 29.40
N PRO A 275 -13.16 -1.93 28.25
CA PRO A 275 -11.85 -2.39 27.75
C PRO A 275 -10.90 -1.20 27.53
N PHE A 276 -9.60 -1.47 27.53
CA PHE A 276 -8.63 -0.42 27.24
C PHE A 276 -8.71 0.00 25.78
N ASP A 277 -8.91 1.28 25.52
CA ASP A 277 -8.94 1.86 24.19
C ASP A 277 -8.50 3.33 24.24
N VAL A 278 -7.85 3.78 23.18
CA VAL A 278 -7.37 5.15 23.00
C VAL A 278 -7.82 5.63 21.64
N VAL A 279 -8.58 6.72 21.61
CA VAL A 279 -9.04 7.36 20.38
C VAL A 279 -8.55 8.81 20.37
N GLY A 280 -7.99 9.24 19.25
CA GLY A 280 -7.52 10.61 19.04
C GLY A 280 -8.37 11.36 18.04
N GLU A 281 -8.67 12.62 18.33
CA GLU A 281 -9.24 13.59 17.38
C GLU A 281 -8.23 14.71 17.16
N GLY A 282 -7.88 14.99 15.89
CA GLY A 282 -6.76 15.89 15.57
C GLY A 282 -5.38 15.34 15.93
N VAL A 283 -5.28 14.04 16.24
CA VAL A 283 -4.02 13.36 16.53
C VAL A 283 -4.06 11.91 16.07
N LEU A 284 -3.03 11.48 15.34
CA LEU A 284 -2.82 10.11 14.92
C LEU A 284 -1.51 9.60 15.50
N PHE A 285 -1.57 8.51 16.25
CA PHE A 285 -0.44 7.99 17.02
C PHE A 285 0.03 6.63 16.50
N PHE A 286 1.35 6.40 16.53
CA PHE A 286 2.07 5.17 16.16
C PHE A 286 2.80 4.62 17.38
N LEU A 287 2.05 4.24 18.42
CA LEU A 287 2.54 3.85 19.74
C LEU A 287 2.86 2.35 19.76
N PRO A 288 4.13 1.92 19.87
CA PRO A 288 4.46 0.52 20.12
C PRO A 288 3.92 0.05 21.48
N ASN A 289 3.82 0.96 22.45
CA ASN A 289 3.23 0.73 23.77
C ASN A 289 2.25 1.85 24.13
N ALA A 290 0.95 1.58 24.08
CA ALA A 290 -0.05 2.59 24.39
C ALA A 290 -0.09 2.97 25.89
N ALA A 291 0.51 2.15 26.76
CA ALA A 291 0.62 2.42 28.19
C ALA A 291 1.40 3.70 28.49
N ASP A 292 2.33 4.10 27.61
CA ASP A 292 3.18 5.28 27.82
C ASP A 292 2.38 6.59 27.83
N LEU A 293 1.26 6.63 27.12
CA LEU A 293 0.33 7.76 27.19
C LEU A 293 -0.38 7.82 28.55
N VAL A 294 -0.78 6.65 29.06
CA VAL A 294 -1.57 6.53 30.30
C VAL A 294 -0.71 6.76 31.54
N ARG A 295 0.53 6.27 31.54
CA ARG A 295 1.48 6.40 32.67
C ARG A 295 1.83 7.84 33.01
N GLN A 296 1.67 8.76 32.05
CA GLN A 296 1.86 10.19 32.27
C GLN A 296 0.75 10.83 33.11
N LEU A 297 -0.39 10.16 33.27
CA LEU A 297 -1.54 10.70 33.99
C LEU A 297 -1.38 10.54 35.50
N PRO A 298 -1.81 11.53 36.31
CA PRO A 298 -1.75 11.44 37.76
C PRO A 298 -2.45 10.19 38.29
N GLY A 299 -1.72 9.36 39.04
CA GLY A 299 -2.24 8.11 39.61
C GLY A 299 -2.13 6.87 38.72
N PHE A 300 -1.64 7.00 37.49
CA PHE A 300 -1.55 5.90 36.52
C PHE A 300 -0.11 5.46 36.18
N GLY A 301 0.91 5.95 36.89
CA GLY A 301 2.32 5.64 36.61
C GLY A 301 2.71 4.16 36.63
N ALA A 302 1.88 3.29 37.22
CA ALA A 302 2.06 1.83 37.25
C ALA A 302 1.15 1.07 36.25
N PHE A 303 0.55 1.75 35.27
CA PHE A 303 -0.30 1.11 34.28
C PHE A 303 0.49 0.03 33.50
N PRO A 304 -0.05 -1.19 33.32
CA PRO A 304 0.66 -2.28 32.66
C PRO A 304 0.90 -1.98 31.18
N ASP A 305 1.91 -2.61 30.60
CA ASP A 305 2.19 -2.47 29.17
C ASP A 305 0.99 -2.88 28.32
N PHE A 306 0.78 -2.15 27.23
CA PHE A 306 -0.24 -2.46 26.24
C PHE A 306 0.40 -2.33 24.85
N TYR A 307 1.10 -3.40 24.48
CA TYR A 307 1.87 -3.46 23.25
C TYR A 307 0.98 -3.49 22.00
N GLN A 308 1.49 -2.90 20.94
CA GLN A 308 0.83 -2.74 19.65
C GLN A 308 1.77 -3.25 18.55
N PRO A 309 1.86 -4.58 18.34
CA PRO A 309 2.81 -5.19 17.39
C PRO A 309 2.77 -4.57 16.00
N THR A 310 1.57 -4.35 15.45
CA THR A 310 1.42 -3.70 14.14
C THR A 310 1.99 -2.28 14.12
N GLN A 311 1.79 -1.47 15.17
CA GLN A 311 2.32 -0.10 15.21
C GLN A 311 3.84 -0.09 15.33
N ALA A 312 4.44 -1.06 16.03
CA ALA A 312 5.89 -1.24 16.07
C ALA A 312 6.46 -1.56 14.68
N ILE A 313 5.82 -2.47 13.93
CA ILE A 313 6.17 -2.79 12.53
C ILE A 313 6.10 -1.55 11.65
N GLN A 314 5.01 -0.79 11.75
CA GLN A 314 4.81 0.45 10.99
C GLN A 314 5.89 1.48 11.28
N LEU A 315 6.16 1.73 12.56
CA LEU A 315 7.14 2.72 12.99
C LEU A 315 8.54 2.36 12.49
N ALA A 316 8.99 1.12 12.71
CA ALA A 316 10.30 0.69 12.27
C ALA A 316 10.47 0.77 10.74
N ALA A 317 9.45 0.36 9.98
CA ALA A 317 9.45 0.47 8.53
C ALA A 317 9.56 1.93 8.06
N ILE A 318 8.81 2.85 8.68
CA ILE A 318 8.86 4.29 8.37
C ILE A 318 10.29 4.84 8.56
N PHE A 319 10.95 4.50 9.67
CA PHE A 319 12.34 4.92 9.93
C PHE A 319 13.32 4.32 8.92
N ARG A 320 13.18 3.05 8.54
CA ARG A 320 14.03 2.44 7.49
C ARG A 320 13.87 3.16 6.15
N VAL A 321 12.65 3.54 5.76
CA VAL A 321 12.43 4.32 4.53
C VAL A 321 13.08 5.70 4.64
N ALA A 322 13.03 6.37 5.79
CA ALA A 322 13.73 7.65 5.99
C ALA A 322 15.25 7.51 5.88
N LEU A 323 15.83 6.43 6.41
CA LEU A 323 17.26 6.14 6.27
C LEU A 323 17.66 5.86 4.82
N GLN A 324 16.81 5.18 4.06
CA GLN A 324 17.01 4.96 2.63
C GLN A 324 17.05 6.28 1.85
N VAL A 325 16.01 7.12 2.00
CA VAL A 325 15.88 8.32 1.16
C VAL A 325 16.92 9.39 1.50
N THR A 326 17.59 9.29 2.64
CA THR A 326 18.66 10.21 3.06
C THR A 326 20.07 9.65 2.87
N GLU A 327 20.21 8.39 2.45
CA GLU A 327 21.51 7.76 2.20
C GLU A 327 22.30 8.48 1.10
N ASP A 328 23.57 8.76 1.40
CA ASP A 328 24.51 9.46 0.51
C ASP A 328 24.04 10.85 0.00
N VAL A 329 23.19 11.54 0.79
CA VAL A 329 22.72 12.91 0.49
C VAL A 329 23.34 13.91 1.49
N PRO A 330 24.39 14.67 1.09
CA PRO A 330 25.12 15.56 2.00
C PRO A 330 24.23 16.56 2.75
N GLU A 331 23.21 17.11 2.09
CA GLU A 331 22.28 18.09 2.65
C GLU A 331 21.44 17.52 3.81
N TYR A 332 21.27 16.19 3.87
CA TYR A 332 20.50 15.50 4.89
C TYR A 332 21.39 14.72 5.88
N ALA A 333 22.71 14.82 5.80
CA ALA A 333 23.62 13.99 6.59
C ALA A 333 23.40 14.08 8.11
N GLU A 334 23.21 15.29 8.64
CA GLU A 334 22.93 15.51 10.07
C GLU A 334 21.56 14.93 10.47
N ARG A 335 20.52 15.22 9.68
CA ARG A 335 19.15 14.69 9.89
C ARG A 335 19.16 13.16 9.88
N ARG A 336 19.85 12.56 8.90
CA ARG A 336 20.03 11.10 8.80
C ARG A 336 20.73 10.53 10.02
N GLN A 337 21.78 11.18 10.52
CA GLN A 337 22.47 10.71 11.72
C GLN A 337 21.51 10.66 12.92
N ILE A 338 20.73 11.71 13.13
CA ILE A 338 19.73 11.78 14.20
C ILE A 338 18.66 10.68 14.05
N ILE A 339 18.17 10.47 12.83
CA ILE A 339 17.20 9.39 12.52
C ILE A 339 17.81 8.02 12.78
N ALA A 340 19.07 7.79 12.38
CA ALA A 340 19.77 6.53 12.58
C ALA A 340 20.00 6.24 14.07
N GLU A 341 20.49 7.21 14.84
CA GLU A 341 20.65 7.09 16.29
C GLU A 341 19.33 6.84 17.01
N HIS A 342 18.22 7.39 16.51
CA HIS A 342 16.89 7.07 17.02
C HIS A 342 16.46 5.66 16.67
N TYR A 343 16.62 5.24 15.42
CA TYR A 343 16.29 3.88 14.97
C TYR A 343 17.07 2.83 15.75
N GLU A 344 18.40 2.95 15.83
CA GLU A 344 19.27 1.98 16.51
C GLU A 344 18.96 1.82 18.00
N ARG A 345 18.48 2.88 18.66
CA ARG A 345 18.09 2.81 20.08
C ARG A 345 16.81 2.02 20.33
N HIS A 346 15.92 1.89 19.35
CA HIS A 346 14.57 1.34 19.56
C HIS A 346 14.24 0.13 18.68
N ALA A 347 15.02 -0.14 17.63
CA ALA A 347 14.71 -1.19 16.65
C ALA A 347 14.57 -2.58 17.28
N ASP A 348 15.41 -2.92 18.26
CA ASP A 348 15.33 -4.21 18.97
C ASP A 348 14.05 -4.30 19.83
N GLU A 349 13.66 -3.23 20.52
CA GLU A 349 12.41 -3.17 21.29
C GLU A 349 11.19 -3.30 20.36
N TRP A 350 11.18 -2.58 19.24
CA TRP A 350 10.10 -2.66 18.25
C TRP A 350 10.00 -4.06 17.64
N LEU A 351 11.13 -4.71 17.42
CA LEU A 351 11.19 -6.07 16.89
C LEU A 351 10.65 -7.07 17.92
N ASP A 352 11.04 -6.96 19.18
CA ASP A 352 10.52 -7.81 20.26
C ASP A 352 8.99 -7.66 20.38
N ILE A 353 8.47 -6.44 20.30
CA ILE A 353 7.02 -6.17 20.26
C ILE A 353 6.38 -6.77 18.99
N ALA A 354 7.03 -6.67 17.83
CA ALA A 354 6.53 -7.20 16.57
C ALA A 354 6.48 -8.75 16.54
N ALA A 355 7.42 -9.43 17.19
CA ALA A 355 7.46 -10.89 17.29
C ALA A 355 6.26 -11.45 18.08
N ASP A 356 5.67 -10.64 18.95
CA ASP A 356 4.44 -10.95 19.67
C ASP A 356 3.15 -10.65 18.89
N TRP A 357 3.25 -10.30 17.59
CA TRP A 357 2.07 -10.14 16.75
C TRP A 357 1.22 -11.40 16.72
N ARG A 358 -0.11 -11.25 16.85
CA ARG A 358 -1.08 -12.34 16.75
C ARG A 358 -2.26 -11.90 15.92
N ASN A 359 -2.81 -12.84 15.15
CA ASN A 359 -4.05 -12.63 14.42
C ASN A 359 -5.24 -12.66 15.39
N THR A 360 -5.82 -11.50 15.67
CA THR A 360 -6.99 -11.38 16.56
C THR A 360 -8.32 -11.43 15.80
N ASN A 361 -8.30 -11.68 14.50
CA ASN A 361 -9.50 -11.73 13.67
C ASN A 361 -10.41 -12.88 14.12
N ARG A 362 -11.72 -12.66 14.01
CA ARG A 362 -12.72 -13.69 14.26
C ARG A 362 -13.60 -13.81 13.04
N CYS A 363 -13.60 -15.00 12.44
CA CYS A 363 -14.31 -15.26 11.19
C CYS A 363 -13.86 -14.29 10.08
N ASP A 364 -14.78 -13.51 9.54
CA ASP A 364 -14.57 -12.51 8.48
C ASP A 364 -14.18 -11.12 9.01
N SER A 365 -14.30 -10.88 10.32
CA SER A 365 -14.07 -9.57 10.92
C SER A 365 -12.59 -9.26 11.11
N GLY A 366 -12.18 -8.04 10.75
CA GLY A 366 -10.84 -7.51 11.02
C GLY A 366 -9.75 -7.88 9.99
N TYR A 367 -10.09 -8.62 8.92
CA TYR A 367 -9.09 -9.14 7.97
C TYR A 367 -8.16 -8.06 7.38
N PHE A 368 -8.67 -6.84 7.15
CA PHE A 368 -7.87 -5.70 6.68
C PHE A 368 -6.65 -5.40 7.58
N GLY A 369 -6.71 -5.78 8.86
CA GLY A 369 -5.63 -5.69 9.84
C GLY A 369 -4.37 -6.49 9.48
N LEU A 370 -4.46 -7.47 8.57
CA LEU A 370 -3.32 -8.22 8.06
C LEU A 370 -2.50 -7.36 7.08
N ASN A 371 -3.17 -6.61 6.21
CA ASN A 371 -2.53 -5.79 5.19
C ASN A 371 -1.59 -4.73 5.81
N ILE A 372 -2.03 -4.14 6.91
CA ILE A 372 -1.30 -3.11 7.66
C ILE A 372 -0.09 -3.65 8.42
N GLY A 373 0.09 -4.98 8.50
CA GLY A 373 1.31 -5.64 8.99
C GLY A 373 2.24 -6.05 7.84
N PHE A 374 1.72 -6.69 6.79
CA PHE A 374 2.51 -7.18 5.67
C PHE A 374 3.20 -6.06 4.87
N MET A 375 2.49 -4.99 4.51
CA MET A 375 3.05 -3.89 3.70
C MET A 375 4.25 -3.20 4.36
N PRO A 376 4.18 -2.73 5.62
CA PRO A 376 5.35 -2.13 6.27
C PRO A 376 6.46 -3.15 6.54
N LEU A 377 6.13 -4.40 6.89
CA LEU A 377 7.14 -5.41 7.16
C LEU A 377 8.02 -5.71 5.94
N TYR A 378 7.45 -5.69 4.73
CA TYR A 378 8.22 -5.80 3.50
C TYR A 378 9.33 -4.74 3.43
N ASN A 379 9.00 -3.47 3.68
CA ASN A 379 9.98 -2.38 3.72
C ASN A 379 10.97 -2.53 4.88
N TRP A 380 10.52 -2.97 6.06
CA TRP A 380 11.41 -3.15 7.19
C TRP A 380 12.48 -4.21 6.88
N ILE A 381 12.09 -5.41 6.44
CA ILE A 381 13.04 -6.51 6.19
C ILE A 381 14.01 -6.16 5.07
N ARG A 382 13.50 -5.71 3.92
CA ARG A 382 14.34 -5.48 2.73
C ARG A 382 15.34 -4.34 2.92
N LEU A 383 15.00 -3.37 3.76
CA LEU A 383 15.87 -2.24 4.06
C LEU A 383 16.74 -2.47 5.29
N GLU A 384 16.47 -3.44 6.17
CA GLU A 384 17.28 -3.69 7.36
C GLU A 384 18.71 -4.11 6.99
N THR A 385 19.67 -3.39 7.56
CA THR A 385 21.10 -3.55 7.28
C THR A 385 21.82 -4.44 8.28
N ASP A 386 21.28 -4.57 9.50
CA ASP A 386 21.79 -5.51 10.49
C ASP A 386 21.30 -6.94 10.17
N PRO A 387 22.21 -7.88 9.87
CA PRO A 387 21.83 -9.22 9.45
C PRO A 387 21.15 -10.04 10.55
N ALA A 388 21.43 -9.76 11.83
CA ALA A 388 20.81 -10.46 12.95
C ALA A 388 19.35 -10.01 13.12
N ARG A 389 19.10 -8.70 13.12
CA ARG A 389 17.73 -8.15 13.14
C ARG A 389 16.94 -8.60 11.92
N ARG A 390 17.52 -8.52 10.71
CA ARG A 390 16.86 -8.99 9.49
C ARG A 390 16.46 -10.46 9.63
N GLY A 391 17.37 -11.33 10.07
CA GLY A 391 17.08 -12.75 10.26
C GLY A 391 15.98 -13.01 11.28
N ARG A 392 15.89 -12.22 12.37
CA ARG A 392 14.78 -12.30 13.33
C ARG A 392 13.45 -11.83 12.72
N LEU A 393 13.44 -10.72 11.97
CA LEU A 393 12.22 -10.25 11.29
C LEU A 393 11.68 -11.29 10.30
N GLN A 394 12.57 -11.94 9.54
CA GLN A 394 12.19 -12.98 8.57
C GLN A 394 11.57 -14.21 9.25
N ARG A 395 12.18 -14.68 10.36
CA ARG A 395 11.72 -15.87 11.07
C ARG A 395 10.56 -15.59 12.02
N GLU A 396 10.79 -14.75 13.02
CA GLU A 396 9.87 -14.55 14.15
C GLU A 396 8.62 -13.77 13.74
N VAL A 397 8.77 -12.74 12.89
CA VAL A 397 7.65 -11.86 12.52
C VAL A 397 6.98 -12.31 11.23
N LEU A 398 7.74 -12.38 10.13
CA LEU A 398 7.19 -12.69 8.82
C LEU A 398 6.70 -14.13 8.72
N ARG A 399 7.57 -15.12 8.97
CA ARG A 399 7.22 -16.55 8.84
C ARG A 399 6.29 -17.02 9.96
N ASP A 400 6.72 -16.85 11.21
CA ASP A 400 6.09 -17.51 12.34
C ASP A 400 4.84 -16.77 12.84
N ALA A 401 4.83 -15.42 12.85
CA ALA A 401 3.67 -14.65 13.33
C ALA A 401 2.66 -14.31 12.23
N LEU A 402 3.10 -13.85 11.06
CA LEU A 402 2.19 -13.36 10.00
C LEU A 402 1.85 -14.42 8.95
N TRP A 403 2.84 -15.03 8.30
CA TRP A 403 2.63 -15.97 7.20
C TRP A 403 1.93 -17.24 7.66
N ALA A 404 2.32 -17.80 8.81
CA ALA A 404 1.67 -18.97 9.40
C ALA A 404 0.14 -18.82 9.53
N GLU A 405 -0.34 -17.59 9.77
CA GLU A 405 -1.76 -17.26 9.90
C GLU A 405 -2.50 -17.15 8.57
N VAL A 406 -1.79 -16.96 7.44
CA VAL A 406 -2.40 -16.68 6.13
C VAL A 406 -1.95 -17.61 5.01
N ALA A 407 -1.10 -18.61 5.29
CA ALA A 407 -0.54 -19.50 4.29
C ALA A 407 -1.61 -20.22 3.44
N GLY A 408 -2.77 -20.52 4.04
CA GLY A 408 -3.91 -21.16 3.37
C GLY A 408 -4.90 -20.18 2.71
N HIS A 409 -4.68 -18.87 2.77
CA HIS A 409 -5.67 -17.85 2.39
C HIS A 409 -5.71 -17.55 0.89
N LYS A 410 -4.82 -18.15 0.09
CA LYS A 410 -4.68 -17.89 -1.36
C LYS A 410 -4.51 -16.38 -1.63
N ASN A 411 -3.77 -15.68 -0.78
CA ASN A 411 -3.51 -14.25 -0.90
C ASN A 411 -2.19 -14.04 -1.62
N VAL A 412 -2.26 -13.69 -2.92
CA VAL A 412 -1.07 -13.64 -3.79
C VAL A 412 -0.08 -12.57 -3.31
N PHE A 413 -0.58 -11.40 -2.91
CA PHE A 413 0.28 -10.31 -2.47
C PHE A 413 1.07 -10.67 -1.21
N PHE A 414 0.42 -11.25 -0.19
CA PHE A 414 1.11 -11.68 1.03
C PHE A 414 2.06 -12.85 0.78
N ALA A 415 1.69 -13.79 -0.09
CA ALA A 415 2.55 -14.90 -0.46
C ALA A 415 3.81 -14.43 -1.19
N PHE A 416 3.70 -13.43 -2.06
CA PHE A 416 4.86 -12.85 -2.75
C PHE A 416 5.73 -12.01 -1.81
N ILE A 417 5.15 -11.28 -0.85
CA ILE A 417 5.93 -10.63 0.22
C ILE A 417 6.70 -11.69 1.03
N TYR A 418 6.03 -12.77 1.44
CA TYR A 418 6.68 -13.87 2.15
C TYR A 418 7.79 -14.49 1.31
N ALA A 419 7.51 -14.93 0.09
CA ALA A 419 8.50 -15.58 -0.77
C ALA A 419 9.71 -14.69 -1.09
N ALA A 420 9.51 -13.37 -1.22
CA ALA A 420 10.58 -12.42 -1.50
C ALA A 420 11.48 -12.12 -0.30
N GLN A 421 10.96 -12.30 0.91
CA GLN A 421 11.64 -11.94 2.15
C GLN A 421 11.86 -13.15 3.06
N ALA A 422 11.57 -14.37 2.59
CA ALA A 422 11.71 -15.59 3.36
C ALA A 422 13.17 -15.78 3.83
N PRO A 423 13.38 -16.38 5.01
CA PRO A 423 14.72 -16.75 5.42
C PRO A 423 15.29 -17.83 4.48
N ASP A 424 16.61 -17.85 4.28
CA ASP A 424 17.28 -18.69 3.27
C ASP A 424 16.99 -20.20 3.43
N GLU A 425 16.62 -20.63 4.64
CA GLU A 425 16.25 -22.01 4.96
C GLU A 425 14.86 -22.45 4.47
N ASP A 426 13.97 -21.53 4.07
CA ASP A 426 12.60 -21.85 3.65
C ASP A 426 12.54 -22.18 2.15
N ASP A 427 11.89 -23.30 1.77
CA ASP A 427 11.57 -23.60 0.37
C ASP A 427 10.26 -22.91 -0.05
N THR A 428 10.40 -21.80 -0.77
CA THR A 428 9.26 -20.97 -1.21
C THR A 428 8.69 -21.39 -2.55
N ARG A 429 9.26 -22.39 -3.26
CA ARG A 429 8.84 -22.72 -4.63
C ARG A 429 7.37 -23.13 -4.71
N ALA A 430 6.92 -23.99 -3.80
CA ALA A 430 5.52 -24.42 -3.77
C ALA A 430 4.57 -23.26 -3.44
N VAL A 431 5.00 -22.31 -2.60
CA VAL A 431 4.23 -21.09 -2.30
C VAL A 431 4.12 -20.23 -3.56
N ILE A 432 5.22 -20.00 -4.26
CA ILE A 432 5.26 -19.24 -5.51
C ILE A 432 4.33 -19.88 -6.55
N ASP A 433 4.52 -21.16 -6.86
CA ASP A 433 3.75 -21.87 -7.90
C ASP A 433 2.24 -21.83 -7.63
N ALA A 434 1.83 -22.09 -6.38
CA ALA A 434 0.43 -22.05 -5.99
C ALA A 434 -0.20 -20.65 -6.13
N HIS A 435 0.55 -19.59 -5.81
CA HIS A 435 0.04 -18.23 -5.86
C HIS A 435 0.14 -17.58 -7.24
N VAL A 436 1.10 -17.99 -8.08
CA VAL A 436 1.10 -17.70 -9.52
C VAL A 436 -0.16 -18.28 -10.18
N ALA A 437 -0.52 -19.52 -9.84
CA ALA A 437 -1.75 -20.13 -10.34
C ALA A 437 -3.03 -19.38 -9.88
N GLN A 438 -3.03 -18.79 -8.68
CA GLN A 438 -4.13 -17.94 -8.22
C GLN A 438 -4.15 -16.57 -8.92
N LEU A 439 -2.98 -15.95 -9.17
CA LEU A 439 -2.88 -14.70 -9.92
C LEU A 439 -3.39 -14.85 -11.36
N ALA A 440 -3.12 -15.98 -12.00
CA ALA A 440 -3.63 -16.30 -13.33
C ALA A 440 -5.16 -16.32 -13.41
N ARG A 441 -5.84 -16.58 -12.28
CA ARG A 441 -7.30 -16.55 -12.16
C ARG A 441 -7.85 -15.16 -11.88
N PHE A 442 -7.03 -14.17 -11.55
CA PHE A 442 -7.52 -12.83 -11.26
C PHE A 442 -8.27 -12.25 -12.49
N PRO A 443 -9.51 -11.74 -12.34
CA PRO A 443 -10.30 -11.22 -13.45
C PRO A 443 -9.64 -10.09 -14.24
N ASP A 444 -9.86 -10.05 -15.55
CA ASP A 444 -9.41 -8.95 -16.39
C ASP A 444 -10.24 -7.67 -16.15
N ALA A 445 -9.74 -6.50 -16.58
CA ALA A 445 -10.49 -5.25 -16.52
C ALA A 445 -11.61 -5.24 -17.58
N PRO A 446 -12.79 -4.65 -17.32
CA PRO A 446 -13.21 -4.02 -16.06
C PRO A 446 -13.49 -5.05 -14.94
N ASN A 447 -12.93 -4.82 -13.75
CA ASN A 447 -13.18 -5.65 -12.56
C ASN A 447 -14.54 -5.31 -11.92
N LEU A 448 -15.61 -5.73 -12.60
CA LEU A 448 -17.00 -5.37 -12.32
C LEU A 448 -17.57 -6.20 -11.15
N SER A 449 -18.30 -5.54 -10.25
CA SER A 449 -18.94 -6.16 -9.09
C SER A 449 -20.15 -7.00 -9.50
N HIS A 450 -19.92 -8.29 -9.70
CA HIS A 450 -20.96 -9.26 -10.04
C HIS A 450 -21.48 -9.99 -8.79
N PRO A 451 -22.77 -10.39 -8.78
CA PRO A 451 -23.28 -11.28 -7.75
C PRO A 451 -22.52 -12.62 -7.76
N ILE A 452 -22.25 -13.16 -6.58
CA ILE A 452 -21.68 -14.50 -6.41
C ILE A 452 -22.55 -15.34 -5.47
N ASP A 453 -22.64 -16.64 -5.77
CA ASP A 453 -23.21 -17.65 -4.89
C ASP A 453 -22.38 -18.93 -5.00
N LEU A 454 -21.58 -19.18 -3.96
CA LEU A 454 -20.66 -20.30 -3.84
C LEU A 454 -21.15 -21.36 -2.85
N ARG A 455 -22.38 -21.21 -2.34
CA ARG A 455 -22.98 -22.18 -1.41
C ARG A 455 -23.09 -23.55 -2.10
N GLY A 456 -22.69 -24.60 -1.40
CA GLY A 456 -22.66 -25.96 -1.93
C GLY A 456 -21.46 -26.27 -2.84
N ARG A 457 -20.70 -25.27 -3.29
CA ARG A 457 -19.42 -25.47 -3.98
C ARG A 457 -18.26 -25.63 -2.99
N TYR A 458 -18.31 -24.85 -1.91
CA TYR A 458 -17.34 -24.90 -0.82
C TYR A 458 -18.00 -25.41 0.46
N PRO A 459 -17.27 -26.13 1.33
CA PRO A 459 -17.77 -26.52 2.64
C PRO A 459 -18.00 -25.28 3.50
N GLU A 460 -19.16 -25.18 4.15
CA GLU A 460 -19.43 -24.10 5.10
C GLU A 460 -18.65 -24.31 6.41
N SER A 461 -18.18 -23.22 7.02
CA SER A 461 -17.47 -23.28 8.30
C SER A 461 -18.40 -23.67 9.44
N THR A 462 -17.97 -24.65 10.23
CA THR A 462 -18.70 -25.09 11.44
C THR A 462 -18.56 -24.12 12.59
N THR A 463 -17.54 -23.27 12.60
CA THR A 463 -17.27 -22.28 13.65
C THR A 463 -17.73 -20.87 13.27
N CYS A 464 -17.90 -20.60 11.97
CA CYS A 464 -18.30 -19.32 11.42
C CYS A 464 -19.41 -19.51 10.37
N PRO A 465 -20.67 -19.69 10.77
CA PRO A 465 -21.77 -19.89 9.85
C PRO A 465 -21.88 -18.76 8.81
N GLY A 466 -22.22 -19.10 7.56
CA GLY A 466 -22.36 -18.16 6.45
C GLY A 466 -21.09 -17.92 5.61
N ILE A 467 -19.93 -18.42 6.05
CA ILE A 467 -18.68 -18.36 5.28
C ILE A 467 -18.09 -19.74 5.03
N SER A 468 -17.20 -19.85 4.05
CA SER A 468 -16.49 -21.07 3.70
C SER A 468 -15.51 -21.51 4.80
N ALA A 469 -15.36 -22.81 4.99
CA ALA A 469 -14.33 -23.40 5.86
C ALA A 469 -12.92 -23.28 5.25
N GLU A 470 -12.82 -23.04 3.95
CA GLU A 470 -11.56 -22.88 3.22
C GLU A 470 -11.58 -21.65 2.32
N ALA A 471 -10.41 -21.10 2.00
CA ALA A 471 -10.31 -19.93 1.12
C ALA A 471 -10.83 -20.24 -0.29
N VAL A 472 -11.71 -19.38 -0.82
CA VAL A 472 -12.19 -19.47 -2.20
C VAL A 472 -11.11 -18.95 -3.17
N ASN A 473 -11.18 -19.41 -4.43
CA ASN A 473 -10.21 -18.97 -5.45
C ASN A 473 -10.43 -17.51 -5.81
N VAL A 474 -9.38 -16.87 -6.33
CA VAL A 474 -9.35 -15.42 -6.60
C VAL A 474 -10.44 -14.95 -7.59
N ASP A 475 -10.70 -15.72 -8.66
CA ASP A 475 -11.77 -15.47 -9.65
C ASP A 475 -13.19 -15.57 -9.06
N GLU A 476 -13.34 -16.18 -7.89
CA GLU A 476 -14.62 -16.43 -7.24
C GLU A 476 -14.88 -15.46 -6.09
N ARG A 477 -13.94 -14.55 -5.79
CA ARG A 477 -14.10 -13.54 -4.76
C ARG A 477 -14.90 -12.36 -5.28
N PRO A 478 -15.71 -11.70 -4.43
CA PRO A 478 -16.25 -10.39 -4.76
C PRO A 478 -15.11 -9.41 -5.01
N PRO A 479 -15.14 -8.67 -6.13
CA PRO A 479 -14.20 -7.58 -6.37
C PRO A 479 -14.26 -6.53 -5.25
N ALA A 480 -13.13 -5.87 -4.99
CA ALA A 480 -13.00 -4.83 -3.99
C ALA A 480 -11.94 -3.80 -4.42
N SER A 481 -11.85 -2.66 -3.71
CA SER A 481 -10.79 -1.66 -3.96
C SER A 481 -9.40 -2.27 -3.84
N PHE A 482 -9.26 -3.27 -2.98
CA PHE A 482 -8.09 -4.14 -2.88
C PHE A 482 -8.55 -5.52 -2.37
N THR A 483 -8.47 -6.58 -3.18
CA THR A 483 -8.98 -7.90 -2.76
C THR A 483 -8.14 -8.53 -1.64
N TRP A 484 -6.85 -8.18 -1.54
CA TRP A 484 -5.92 -8.79 -0.59
C TRP A 484 -6.13 -8.34 0.86
N GLU A 485 -6.91 -7.29 1.11
CA GLU A 485 -7.37 -6.91 2.46
C GLU A 485 -8.75 -7.50 2.82
N ARG A 486 -9.37 -8.25 1.91
CA ARG A 486 -10.67 -8.88 2.12
C ARG A 486 -10.50 -10.34 2.53
N HIS A 487 -11.38 -10.79 3.42
CA HIS A 487 -11.37 -12.17 3.87
C HIS A 487 -11.70 -13.13 2.71
N PRO A 488 -11.00 -14.26 2.58
CA PRO A 488 -11.11 -15.13 1.42
C PRO A 488 -12.24 -16.17 1.51
N TRP A 489 -13.18 -16.03 2.45
CA TRP A 489 -14.17 -17.08 2.76
C TRP A 489 -15.61 -16.72 2.38
N LYS A 490 -15.83 -15.57 1.73
CA LYS A 490 -17.18 -15.12 1.40
C LYS A 490 -17.87 -16.07 0.44
N LEU A 491 -19.06 -16.58 0.81
CA LEU A 491 -19.84 -17.52 0.01
C LEU A 491 -20.93 -16.85 -0.84
N GLN A 492 -21.38 -15.67 -0.44
CA GLN A 492 -22.47 -14.96 -1.13
C GLN A 492 -22.22 -13.46 -1.11
N ASP A 493 -22.45 -12.80 -2.24
CA ASP A 493 -22.46 -11.35 -2.40
C ASP A 493 -23.46 -11.01 -3.50
N ASP A 494 -24.29 -9.99 -3.29
CA ASP A 494 -25.31 -9.59 -4.28
C ASP A 494 -24.70 -8.79 -5.44
N GLY A 495 -23.43 -8.39 -5.33
CA GLY A 495 -22.78 -7.45 -6.23
C GLY A 495 -23.34 -6.04 -6.10
N THR A 496 -22.68 -5.08 -6.74
CA THR A 496 -23.19 -3.71 -6.86
C THR A 496 -23.28 -3.36 -8.34
N PRO A 497 -24.50 -3.15 -8.89
CA PRO A 497 -24.67 -2.86 -10.31
C PRO A 497 -23.79 -1.70 -10.79
N ASN A 498 -23.04 -1.93 -11.87
CA ASN A 498 -22.16 -0.95 -12.50
C ASN A 498 -21.02 -0.42 -11.59
N MET A 499 -20.70 -1.09 -10.49
CA MET A 499 -19.54 -0.77 -9.66
C MET A 499 -18.30 -1.49 -10.18
N VAL A 500 -17.23 -0.74 -10.45
CA VAL A 500 -15.96 -1.27 -10.94
C VAL A 500 -14.82 -0.87 -10.02
N TYR A 501 -13.85 -1.77 -9.85
CA TYR A 501 -12.67 -1.58 -9.02
C TYR A 501 -11.39 -1.46 -9.84
N GLY A 502 -10.41 -0.71 -9.30
CA GLY A 502 -9.23 -0.23 -10.02
C GLY A 502 -8.17 -1.28 -10.38
N GLY A 503 -8.26 -2.51 -9.89
CA GLY A 503 -7.29 -3.57 -10.22
C GLY A 503 -5.88 -3.34 -9.66
N VAL A 504 -5.69 -2.38 -8.75
CA VAL A 504 -4.39 -2.09 -8.13
C VAL A 504 -3.82 -3.29 -7.36
N ASP A 505 -4.70 -4.15 -6.83
CA ASP A 505 -4.40 -5.45 -6.23
C ASP A 505 -3.78 -6.45 -7.22
N TYR A 506 -4.27 -6.48 -8.45
CA TYR A 506 -3.61 -7.23 -9.52
C TYR A 506 -2.25 -6.62 -9.86
N LEU A 507 -2.20 -5.30 -10.08
CA LEU A 507 -0.99 -4.61 -10.53
C LEU A 507 0.17 -4.79 -9.56
N ILE A 508 -0.05 -4.59 -8.26
CA ILE A 508 1.03 -4.74 -7.27
C ILE A 508 1.52 -6.18 -7.18
N ALA A 509 0.62 -7.17 -7.20
CA ALA A 509 0.99 -8.58 -7.13
C ALA A 509 1.75 -9.02 -8.39
N TYR A 510 1.29 -8.63 -9.58
CA TYR A 510 1.95 -8.94 -10.84
C TYR A 510 3.36 -8.34 -10.92
N TRP A 511 3.50 -7.04 -10.68
CA TRP A 511 4.80 -6.38 -10.79
C TRP A 511 5.76 -6.79 -9.67
N MET A 512 5.26 -7.12 -8.47
CA MET A 512 6.09 -7.73 -7.42
C MET A 512 6.59 -9.11 -7.83
N GLY A 513 5.73 -9.95 -8.42
CA GLY A 513 6.13 -11.26 -8.94
C GLY A 513 7.16 -11.15 -10.07
N ARG A 514 7.03 -10.15 -10.96
CA ARG A 514 8.02 -9.86 -12.01
C ARG A 514 9.35 -9.38 -11.42
N HIS A 515 9.30 -8.50 -10.43
CA HIS A 515 10.48 -7.92 -9.78
C HIS A 515 11.34 -8.97 -9.06
N HIS A 516 10.70 -9.85 -8.29
CA HIS A 516 11.39 -10.91 -7.54
C HIS A 516 11.65 -12.18 -8.35
N GLY A 517 11.35 -12.18 -9.66
CA GLY A 517 11.62 -13.32 -10.56
C GLY A 517 10.68 -14.51 -10.39
N PHE A 518 9.53 -14.34 -9.73
CA PHE A 518 8.48 -15.36 -9.61
C PHE A 518 7.68 -15.52 -10.91
N LEU A 519 7.62 -14.45 -11.70
CA LEU A 519 6.94 -14.39 -12.98
C LEU A 519 7.94 -14.01 -14.09
N ALA A 520 7.88 -14.72 -15.20
CA ALA A 520 8.55 -14.30 -16.42
C ALA A 520 7.72 -13.24 -17.16
N ASP A 521 8.36 -12.55 -18.12
CA ASP A 521 7.62 -11.83 -19.14
C ASP A 521 6.94 -12.83 -20.08
N ASP A 522 5.62 -12.87 -20.08
CA ASP A 522 4.82 -13.71 -20.98
C ASP A 522 4.43 -12.98 -22.27
N ALA A 523 4.88 -11.73 -22.45
CA ALA A 523 4.69 -10.95 -23.66
C ALA A 523 5.95 -10.14 -24.12
N PRO A 524 7.19 -10.69 -24.06
CA PRO A 524 8.45 -9.93 -24.18
C PRO A 524 8.70 -9.31 -25.56
N GLY A 525 7.96 -9.75 -26.58
CA GLY A 525 8.03 -9.24 -27.94
C GLY A 525 6.99 -8.17 -28.27
N THR A 526 6.15 -7.77 -27.30
CA THR A 526 5.03 -6.84 -27.54
C THR A 526 5.17 -5.59 -26.72
N CYS A 527 4.87 -4.43 -27.30
CA CYS A 527 4.81 -3.17 -26.58
C CYS A 527 3.78 -2.19 -27.13
N LEU A 528 3.43 -1.20 -26.30
CA LEU A 528 2.51 -0.14 -26.64
C LEU A 528 3.25 1.06 -27.22
N LEU A 529 2.95 1.38 -28.48
CA LEU A 529 3.60 2.45 -29.24
C LEU A 529 2.56 3.40 -29.86
N TRP A 530 2.97 4.65 -30.06
CA TRP A 530 2.18 5.64 -30.79
C TRP A 530 2.16 5.33 -32.29
N ARG A 531 0.96 5.25 -32.87
CA ARG A 531 0.70 5.06 -34.30
C ARG A 531 -0.02 6.28 -34.85
N GLN A 532 0.55 6.89 -35.89
CA GLN A 532 -0.05 8.00 -36.63
C GLN A 532 -1.15 7.54 -37.57
#